data_AF-A0A9Q8P4U7-F1
#
_entry.id   AF-A0A9Q8P4U7-F1
#
_cell.length_a   1.000
_cell.length_b   1.000
_cell.length_c   1.000
_cell.angle_alpha   90.00
_cell.angle_beta   90.00
_cell.angle_gamma   90.00
#
_symmetry.space_group_name_H-M   'P 1'
#
loop_
_entity.id
_entity.type
_entity.pdbx_description
1 polymer ?
#
loop_
_entity_poly.entity_id
_entity_poly.type
_entity_poly.pdbx_seq_one_letter_code
_entity_poly.pdbx_strand_id
1 'polypeptide(L)'
;MKWLSIMAAAVLLGVAHVDAKAVVAHFMMSNCYSYTTTEWQLDIQAAQEARIDGFALNVASNPDSTTDQQLANAFSVASSMGFKLFFSFDYAGNGAWAQDRVISYMNKYKSSSAYMQYNGKPIATTFEGTHQANDWNNIKTQTGCFFMPDWASIGASTAASAGGGVADGLFSWEAWPNGPTNMNTNGDNGYISALKGKPYMMAVSPWFFTNVPNYGKNWLWRGDDLWFDRWSQVLSLQPEFVQIISWNDWPESHYIGPLRPKEMGAFTYGKAPYNYADNMPHDGWRALLPYWIDTYKSGSTSLKNETVSFWYRLSPKSACGTGGTSGNDAGHNQQTYAPGDIVQDSVFFDAYLSSVADAVVTIGGLATTATWSTKPSGGSGVYHGSVPFSGRTGAVSIKIVRSGTTVVQQTGRDISTSCQNGVTNWNAWVGSAVGSIVAVNTTSSTSATSSSSAASSSVATSSTVSSTTSSSVATSSAATSSTGTRSSTTTTTSPSASTTSSVVPSTITQQMVFTVTQNVVCVCAPDCKCSPAGAAASSTAAAVSSSTSIAGTTSSTARSSTTSASSARR
;
A
#
# COMPACT_ATOMS: atom_id res chain seq x y z
N MET A 1 -51.39 44.12 5.50
CA MET A 1 -50.34 43.50 6.36
C MET A 1 -50.45 41.97 6.22
N LYS A 2 -49.32 41.24 6.32
CA LYS A 2 -49.05 39.90 5.73
C LYS A 2 -48.72 39.96 4.24
N TRP A 3 -47.43 39.79 3.90
CA TRP A 3 -46.84 39.29 2.64
C TRP A 3 -45.29 39.47 2.66
N LEU A 4 -44.65 39.13 3.79
CA LEU A 4 -43.22 39.41 4.02
C LEU A 4 -42.62 38.48 5.10
N SER A 5 -42.74 37.17 4.90
CA SER A 5 -42.27 36.14 5.86
C SER A 5 -41.84 34.80 5.24
N ILE A 6 -41.75 34.69 3.90
CA ILE A 6 -41.41 33.45 3.20
C ILE A 6 -40.33 33.73 2.13
N MET A 7 -39.19 34.30 2.55
CA MET A 7 -38.00 34.55 1.71
C MET A 7 -36.71 34.56 2.55
N ALA A 8 -36.65 33.79 3.65
CA ALA A 8 -35.54 33.81 4.62
C ALA A 8 -35.05 32.41 5.07
N ALA A 9 -35.49 31.34 4.39
CA ALA A 9 -35.23 29.94 4.80
C ALA A 9 -34.73 29.04 3.65
N ALA A 10 -34.30 29.62 2.52
CA ALA A 10 -34.03 28.89 1.27
C ALA A 10 -32.61 29.10 0.68
N VAL A 11 -31.68 29.72 1.43
CA VAL A 11 -30.35 30.13 0.92
C VAL A 11 -29.18 29.47 1.68
N LEU A 12 -29.47 28.59 2.65
CA LEU A 12 -28.46 27.80 3.39
C LEU A 12 -28.61 26.27 3.22
N LEU A 13 -29.38 25.83 2.22
CA LEU A 13 -29.35 24.44 1.72
C LEU A 13 -28.55 24.33 0.41
N GLY A 14 -27.56 25.20 0.24
CA GLY A 14 -26.36 24.91 -0.55
C GLY A 14 -25.52 23.85 0.15
N VAL A 15 -26.08 22.65 0.33
CA VAL A 15 -25.32 21.48 0.79
C VAL A 15 -24.39 21.10 -0.34
N ALA A 16 -23.18 21.66 -0.31
CA ALA A 16 -22.07 21.09 -1.03
C ALA A 16 -21.87 19.67 -0.48
N HIS A 17 -22.42 18.69 -1.19
CA HIS A 17 -22.03 17.29 -1.08
C HIS A 17 -20.58 17.19 -1.57
N VAL A 18 -19.66 17.65 -0.73
CA VAL A 18 -18.28 17.15 -0.74
C VAL A 18 -18.41 15.70 -0.30
N ASP A 19 -18.38 14.78 -1.26
CA ASP A 19 -18.21 13.37 -0.96
C ASP A 19 -16.94 13.24 -0.10
N ALA A 20 -17.15 12.87 1.15
CA ALA A 20 -16.18 13.12 2.21
C ALA A 20 -15.02 12.11 2.14
N LYS A 21 -14.00 12.47 1.35
CA LYS A 21 -12.74 11.75 1.19
C LYS A 21 -12.25 11.17 2.52
N ALA A 22 -12.09 9.86 2.56
CA ALA A 22 -11.73 9.14 3.76
C ALA A 22 -10.39 8.40 3.60
N VAL A 23 -9.60 8.40 4.68
CA VAL A 23 -8.39 7.59 4.81
C VAL A 23 -8.58 6.65 5.97
N VAL A 24 -8.52 5.35 5.70
CA VAL A 24 -8.65 4.29 6.71
C VAL A 24 -7.42 3.39 6.70
N ALA A 25 -7.20 2.60 7.74
CA ALA A 25 -6.15 1.57 7.76
C ALA A 25 -6.75 0.17 7.88
N HIS A 26 -6.18 -0.78 7.15
CA HIS A 26 -6.53 -2.20 7.23
C HIS A 26 -6.05 -2.77 8.58
N PHE A 27 -6.94 -3.35 9.37
CA PHE A 27 -6.64 -3.81 10.73
C PHE A 27 -6.92 -5.31 10.84
N MET A 28 -5.88 -6.10 11.07
CA MET A 28 -5.96 -7.55 11.24
C MET A 28 -6.50 -7.89 12.62
N MET A 29 -7.75 -8.36 12.71
CA MET A 29 -8.33 -8.81 13.99
C MET A 29 -7.62 -10.05 14.56
N SER A 30 -6.94 -10.83 13.71
CA SER A 30 -6.04 -11.91 14.12
C SER A 30 -4.85 -11.45 14.98
N ASN A 31 -4.45 -10.17 14.86
CA ASN A 31 -3.31 -9.58 15.56
C ASN A 31 -3.76 -8.60 16.67
N CYS A 32 -4.83 -8.95 17.41
CA CYS A 32 -5.30 -8.21 18.59
C CYS A 32 -5.95 -9.09 19.69
N TYR A 33 -5.65 -10.40 19.71
CA TYR A 33 -6.28 -11.36 20.62
C TYR A 33 -6.12 -10.97 22.11
N SER A 34 -4.96 -10.43 22.53
CA SER A 34 -4.71 -10.03 23.93
C SER A 34 -5.01 -8.56 24.25
N TYR A 35 -5.62 -7.81 23.33
CA TYR A 35 -6.00 -6.41 23.55
C TYR A 35 -7.00 -6.25 24.70
N THR A 36 -6.82 -5.19 25.50
CA THR A 36 -7.90 -4.61 26.31
C THR A 36 -8.46 -3.37 25.60
N THR A 37 -9.44 -2.70 26.20
CA THR A 37 -9.87 -1.37 25.75
C THR A 37 -8.74 -0.33 25.77
N THR A 38 -7.68 -0.55 26.55
CA THR A 38 -6.48 0.31 26.59
C THR A 38 -5.70 0.25 25.30
N GLU A 39 -5.44 -0.94 24.76
CA GLU A 39 -4.75 -1.14 23.50
C GLU A 39 -5.56 -0.54 22.33
N TRP A 40 -6.87 -0.77 22.32
CA TRP A 40 -7.79 -0.14 21.36
C TRP A 40 -7.78 1.39 21.45
N GLN A 41 -7.80 1.97 22.66
CA GLN A 41 -7.76 3.43 22.85
C GLN A 41 -6.44 4.03 22.35
N LEU A 42 -5.31 3.39 22.66
CA LEU A 42 -4.00 3.83 22.20
C LEU A 42 -3.85 3.76 20.68
N ASP A 43 -4.33 2.68 20.05
CA ASP A 43 -4.28 2.53 18.59
C ASP A 43 -5.20 3.54 17.88
N ILE A 44 -6.41 3.75 18.40
CA ILE A 44 -7.35 4.75 17.86
C ILE A 44 -6.82 6.17 18.03
N GLN A 45 -6.23 6.51 19.19
CA GLN A 45 -5.56 7.80 19.39
C GLN A 45 -4.42 7.98 18.38
N ALA A 46 -3.55 6.98 18.23
CA ALA A 46 -2.42 7.01 17.31
C ALA A 46 -2.86 7.13 15.82
N ALA A 47 -4.06 6.64 15.48
CA ALA A 47 -4.67 6.80 14.16
C ALA A 47 -5.25 8.21 13.96
N GLN A 48 -5.96 8.75 14.96
CA GLN A 48 -6.52 10.11 14.95
C GLN A 48 -5.43 11.21 14.90
N GLU A 49 -4.34 11.03 15.66
CA GLU A 49 -3.14 11.87 15.59
C GLU A 49 -2.53 11.88 14.18
N ALA A 50 -2.55 10.72 13.51
CA ALA A 50 -2.10 10.53 12.14
C ALA A 50 -3.15 10.91 11.06
N ARG A 51 -4.32 11.46 11.42
CA ARG A 51 -5.44 11.86 10.53
C ARG A 51 -6.20 10.74 9.82
N ILE A 52 -5.99 9.50 10.23
CA ILE A 52 -6.77 8.35 9.78
C ILE A 52 -8.17 8.45 10.41
N ASP A 53 -9.23 8.28 9.60
CA ASP A 53 -10.63 8.44 10.04
C ASP A 53 -11.19 7.18 10.71
N GLY A 54 -10.64 6.02 10.35
CA GLY A 54 -11.16 4.73 10.80
C GLY A 54 -10.29 3.51 10.46
N PHE A 55 -10.72 2.34 10.94
CA PHE A 55 -10.14 1.05 10.57
C PHE A 55 -11.11 0.18 9.74
N ALA A 56 -10.56 -0.43 8.70
CA ALA A 56 -11.18 -1.54 7.98
C ALA A 56 -10.83 -2.84 8.70
N LEU A 57 -11.75 -3.35 9.51
CA LEU A 57 -11.52 -4.53 10.35
C LEU A 57 -11.54 -5.79 9.49
N ASN A 58 -10.36 -6.35 9.22
CA ASN A 58 -10.20 -7.65 8.59
C ASN A 58 -10.66 -8.74 9.57
N VAL A 59 -11.69 -9.48 9.18
CA VAL A 59 -12.21 -10.61 9.96
C VAL A 59 -12.28 -11.84 9.07
N ALA A 60 -11.43 -12.82 9.35
CA ALA A 60 -11.52 -14.15 8.75
C ALA A 60 -12.83 -14.86 9.14
N SER A 61 -13.32 -15.75 8.28
CA SER A 61 -14.61 -16.41 8.51
C SER A 61 -14.62 -17.30 9.76
N ASN A 62 -15.82 -17.48 10.32
CA ASN A 62 -16.04 -18.23 11.56
C ASN A 62 -15.19 -17.72 12.76
N PRO A 63 -15.27 -16.40 13.09
CA PRO A 63 -14.54 -15.84 14.23
C PRO A 63 -14.94 -16.51 15.54
N ASP A 64 -13.95 -16.66 16.43
CA ASP A 64 -14.13 -17.23 17.77
C ASP A 64 -14.70 -16.21 18.77
N SER A 65 -14.95 -16.65 20.01
CA SER A 65 -15.43 -15.77 21.09
C SER A 65 -14.45 -14.65 21.46
N THR A 66 -13.14 -14.85 21.28
CA THR A 66 -12.12 -13.81 21.52
C THR A 66 -12.22 -12.72 20.46
N THR A 67 -12.28 -13.10 19.19
CA THR A 67 -12.46 -12.18 18.06
C THR A 67 -13.78 -11.42 18.19
N ASP A 68 -14.88 -12.08 18.57
CA ASP A 68 -16.18 -11.45 18.79
C ASP A 68 -16.15 -10.44 19.95
N GLN A 69 -15.40 -10.73 21.02
CA GLN A 69 -15.16 -9.80 22.13
C GLN A 69 -14.27 -8.61 21.70
N GLN A 70 -13.25 -8.83 20.88
CA GLN A 70 -12.40 -7.74 20.39
C GLN A 70 -13.16 -6.81 19.42
N LEU A 71 -14.08 -7.35 18.60
CA LEU A 71 -15.01 -6.52 17.82
C LEU A 71 -15.90 -5.65 18.73
N ALA A 72 -16.45 -6.23 19.81
CA ALA A 72 -17.23 -5.47 20.78
C ALA A 72 -16.40 -4.39 21.50
N ASN A 73 -15.16 -4.70 21.87
CA ASN A 73 -14.21 -3.74 22.46
C ASN A 73 -13.93 -2.58 21.48
N ALA A 74 -13.58 -2.89 20.23
CA ALA A 74 -13.28 -1.91 19.19
C ALA A 74 -14.47 -0.96 18.96
N PHE A 75 -15.67 -1.48 18.73
CA PHE A 75 -16.87 -0.65 18.52
C PHE A 75 -17.23 0.19 19.75
N SER A 76 -17.00 -0.31 20.97
CA SER A 76 -17.20 0.47 22.20
C SER A 76 -16.24 1.66 22.31
N VAL A 77 -14.93 1.42 22.14
CA VAL A 77 -13.90 2.46 22.25
C VAL A 77 -13.97 3.46 21.09
N ALA A 78 -14.16 2.99 19.85
CA ALA A 78 -14.33 3.90 18.72
C ALA A 78 -15.59 4.78 18.87
N SER A 79 -16.67 4.27 19.47
CA SER A 79 -17.87 5.07 19.74
C SER A 79 -17.63 6.18 20.76
N SER A 80 -16.81 5.94 21.79
CA SER A 80 -16.47 6.97 22.79
C SER A 80 -15.45 7.99 22.28
N MET A 81 -14.59 7.61 21.33
CA MET A 81 -13.55 8.47 20.72
C MET A 81 -14.00 9.15 19.41
N GLY A 82 -15.21 8.86 18.91
CA GLY A 82 -15.76 9.38 17.65
C GLY A 82 -15.18 8.77 16.35
N PHE A 83 -14.19 7.88 16.48
CA PHE A 83 -13.49 7.18 15.40
C PHE A 83 -14.39 6.22 14.62
N LYS A 84 -13.99 5.83 13.40
CA LYS A 84 -14.81 4.99 12.52
C LYS A 84 -14.27 3.56 12.35
N LEU A 85 -15.18 2.63 12.14
CA LEU A 85 -14.90 1.21 11.91
C LEU A 85 -15.86 0.67 10.84
N PHE A 86 -15.40 -0.23 9.98
CA PHE A 86 -16.28 -1.04 9.15
C PHE A 86 -15.66 -2.43 8.93
N PHE A 87 -16.47 -3.39 8.47
CA PHE A 87 -16.00 -4.75 8.19
C PHE A 87 -15.34 -4.88 6.82
N SER A 88 -14.13 -5.44 6.83
CA SER A 88 -13.50 -6.10 5.69
C SER A 88 -13.62 -7.61 5.91
N PHE A 89 -14.64 -8.23 5.33
CA PHE A 89 -14.84 -9.67 5.49
C PHE A 89 -13.78 -10.42 4.68
N ASP A 90 -12.89 -11.15 5.36
CA ASP A 90 -11.86 -11.94 4.70
C ASP A 90 -12.42 -13.32 4.32
N TYR A 91 -12.59 -13.53 3.01
CA TYR A 91 -13.12 -14.75 2.41
C TYR A 91 -12.03 -15.81 2.14
N ALA A 92 -10.76 -15.50 2.39
CA ALA A 92 -9.62 -16.35 2.08
C ALA A 92 -8.88 -16.83 3.36
N GLY A 93 -8.70 -15.97 4.36
CA GLY A 93 -7.96 -16.22 5.60
C GLY A 93 -8.55 -17.26 6.56
N ASN A 94 -9.78 -17.73 6.33
CA ASN A 94 -10.30 -19.00 6.89
C ASN A 94 -11.32 -19.68 5.96
N GLY A 95 -11.19 -19.47 4.64
CA GLY A 95 -12.23 -19.80 3.67
C GLY A 95 -13.45 -18.88 3.71
N ALA A 96 -14.36 -19.05 2.74
CA ALA A 96 -15.42 -18.09 2.44
C ALA A 96 -16.41 -17.85 3.60
N TRP A 97 -16.85 -16.59 3.76
CA TRP A 97 -17.93 -16.25 4.68
C TRP A 97 -19.29 -16.75 4.18
N ALA A 98 -20.08 -17.34 5.08
CA ALA A 98 -21.49 -17.65 4.82
C ALA A 98 -22.33 -16.36 4.77
N GLN A 99 -23.23 -16.28 3.78
CA GLN A 99 -24.04 -15.11 3.46
C GLN A 99 -24.85 -14.58 4.66
N ASP A 100 -25.47 -15.48 5.42
CA ASP A 100 -26.26 -15.18 6.62
C ASP A 100 -25.40 -14.62 7.76
N ARG A 101 -24.17 -15.13 7.93
CA ARG A 101 -23.20 -14.63 8.91
C ARG A 101 -22.79 -13.20 8.56
N VAL A 102 -22.51 -12.88 7.29
CA VAL A 102 -22.21 -11.49 6.87
C VAL A 102 -23.38 -10.56 7.19
N ILE A 103 -24.61 -10.94 6.83
CA ILE A 103 -25.83 -10.17 7.13
C ILE A 103 -25.99 -9.96 8.64
N SER A 104 -25.71 -10.98 9.45
CA SER A 104 -25.79 -10.92 10.91
C SER A 104 -24.79 -9.93 11.51
N TYR A 105 -23.51 -9.97 11.10
CA TYR A 105 -22.48 -9.05 11.62
C TYR A 105 -22.74 -7.60 11.18
N MET A 106 -23.13 -7.39 9.92
CA MET A 106 -23.55 -6.07 9.45
C MET A 106 -24.73 -5.55 10.26
N ASN A 107 -25.78 -6.35 10.47
CA ASN A 107 -26.96 -5.91 11.22
C ASN A 107 -26.69 -5.74 12.73
N LYS A 108 -25.72 -6.45 13.32
CA LYS A 108 -25.28 -6.31 14.72
C LYS A 108 -24.62 -4.95 15.00
N TYR A 109 -23.86 -4.40 14.05
CA TYR A 109 -23.02 -3.21 14.29
C TYR A 109 -23.36 -1.96 13.46
N LYS A 110 -24.10 -2.05 12.34
CA LYS A 110 -24.35 -0.91 11.41
C LYS A 110 -25.05 0.31 12.02
N SER A 111 -25.69 0.15 13.18
CA SER A 111 -26.36 1.21 13.95
C SER A 111 -25.45 1.93 14.96
N SER A 112 -24.21 1.46 15.16
CA SER A 112 -23.22 2.15 15.99
C SER A 112 -22.82 3.50 15.39
N SER A 113 -22.63 4.52 16.24
CA SER A 113 -22.05 5.82 15.85
C SER A 113 -20.59 5.73 15.38
N ALA A 114 -19.90 4.63 15.68
CA ALA A 114 -18.59 4.30 15.12
C ALA A 114 -18.68 3.58 13.78
N TYR A 115 -19.83 3.03 13.37
CA TYR A 115 -19.90 2.34 12.08
C TYR A 115 -19.76 3.34 10.93
N MET A 116 -18.80 3.12 10.04
CA MET A 116 -18.50 4.04 8.95
C MET A 116 -19.59 3.99 7.88
N GLN A 117 -20.06 5.16 7.43
CA GLN A 117 -21.09 5.27 6.41
C GLN A 117 -20.64 6.17 5.26
N TYR A 118 -21.01 5.81 4.04
CA TYR A 118 -20.89 6.66 2.85
C TYR A 118 -22.29 6.94 2.31
N ASN A 119 -22.62 8.23 2.12
CA ASN A 119 -23.93 8.69 1.67
C ASN A 119 -25.12 7.97 2.37
N GLY A 120 -25.05 7.87 3.70
CA GLY A 120 -26.10 7.30 4.57
C GLY A 120 -26.17 5.77 4.61
N LYS A 121 -25.22 5.06 3.97
CA LYS A 121 -25.17 3.59 3.93
C LYS A 121 -23.94 3.06 4.68
N PRO A 122 -24.04 2.02 5.51
CA PRO A 122 -22.89 1.41 6.18
C PRO A 122 -21.94 0.79 5.15
N ILE A 123 -20.64 1.08 5.26
CA ILE A 123 -19.62 0.53 4.35
C ILE A 123 -19.38 -0.95 4.65
N ALA A 124 -19.15 -1.76 3.61
CA ALA A 124 -18.58 -3.10 3.73
C ALA A 124 -17.56 -3.33 2.61
N THR A 125 -16.46 -4.00 2.94
CA THR A 125 -15.45 -4.46 1.98
C THR A 125 -15.22 -5.97 2.17
N THR A 126 -14.43 -6.56 1.28
CA THR A 126 -13.88 -7.90 1.45
C THR A 126 -12.37 -7.87 1.26
N PHE A 127 -11.70 -8.91 1.76
CA PHE A 127 -10.49 -9.41 1.09
C PHE A 127 -10.92 -10.64 0.27
N GLU A 128 -10.75 -10.55 -1.05
CA GLU A 128 -11.21 -11.54 -2.03
C GLU A 128 -12.71 -11.94 -1.91
N GLY A 129 -13.07 -13.20 -2.17
CA GLY A 129 -14.47 -13.66 -2.17
C GLY A 129 -15.19 -13.52 -3.53
N THR A 130 -14.43 -13.45 -4.62
CA THR A 130 -14.93 -13.32 -6.01
C THR A 130 -16.00 -14.35 -6.39
N HIS A 131 -15.86 -15.59 -5.91
CA HIS A 131 -16.80 -16.68 -6.17
C HIS A 131 -18.16 -16.48 -5.48
N GLN A 132 -18.21 -15.64 -4.44
CA GLN A 132 -19.40 -15.27 -3.68
C GLN A 132 -19.98 -13.91 -4.11
N ALA A 133 -19.51 -13.33 -5.23
CA ALA A 133 -20.00 -12.05 -5.72
C ALA A 133 -21.53 -11.99 -5.91
N ASN A 134 -22.17 -13.11 -6.26
CA ASN A 134 -23.64 -13.18 -6.38
C ASN A 134 -24.38 -13.01 -5.04
N ASP A 135 -23.80 -13.51 -3.94
CA ASP A 135 -24.40 -13.44 -2.59
C ASP A 135 -24.63 -11.99 -2.13
N TRP A 136 -23.74 -11.09 -2.56
CA TRP A 136 -23.79 -9.67 -2.20
C TRP A 136 -25.05 -8.95 -2.67
N ASN A 137 -25.81 -9.50 -3.63
CA ASN A 137 -27.12 -8.96 -3.99
C ASN A 137 -28.12 -9.10 -2.84
N ASN A 138 -28.16 -10.25 -2.16
CA ASN A 138 -29.00 -10.41 -0.97
C ASN A 138 -28.37 -9.68 0.23
N ILE A 139 -27.06 -9.75 0.43
CA ILE A 139 -26.40 -9.05 1.56
C ILE A 139 -26.69 -7.55 1.51
N LYS A 140 -26.54 -6.88 0.36
CA LYS A 140 -26.89 -5.46 0.19
C LYS A 140 -28.38 -5.20 0.44
N THR A 141 -29.26 -6.08 -0.03
CA THR A 141 -30.72 -5.97 0.18
C THR A 141 -31.10 -6.05 1.66
N GLN A 142 -30.50 -6.96 2.43
CA GLN A 142 -30.81 -7.16 3.86
C GLN A 142 -30.11 -6.15 4.79
N THR A 143 -28.96 -5.61 4.37
CA THR A 143 -28.13 -4.74 5.22
C THR A 143 -28.26 -3.26 4.88
N GLY A 144 -28.55 -2.92 3.62
CA GLY A 144 -28.53 -1.55 3.09
C GLY A 144 -27.12 -0.99 2.83
N CYS A 145 -26.09 -1.84 2.76
CA CYS A 145 -24.70 -1.40 2.73
C CYS A 145 -24.25 -0.73 1.42
N PHE A 146 -23.17 0.04 1.52
CA PHE A 146 -22.34 0.48 0.41
C PHE A 146 -21.16 -0.49 0.29
N PHE A 147 -21.06 -1.18 -0.84
CA PHE A 147 -20.17 -2.33 -0.99
C PHE A 147 -18.97 -2.02 -1.89
N MET A 148 -17.76 -2.13 -1.35
CA MET A 148 -16.48 -1.95 -2.06
C MET A 148 -15.55 -3.14 -1.79
N PRO A 149 -15.74 -4.29 -2.49
CA PRO A 149 -14.82 -5.40 -2.35
C PRO A 149 -13.43 -5.06 -2.87
N ASP A 150 -12.41 -5.70 -2.30
CA ASP A 150 -11.22 -6.06 -3.07
C ASP A 150 -11.46 -7.44 -3.70
N TRP A 151 -11.24 -7.48 -5.01
CA TRP A 151 -11.39 -8.64 -5.90
C TRP A 151 -10.23 -8.64 -6.91
N ALA A 152 -9.02 -8.28 -6.47
CA ALA A 152 -7.84 -8.14 -7.32
C ALA A 152 -7.51 -9.41 -8.14
N SER A 153 -7.79 -10.61 -7.62
CA SER A 153 -7.51 -11.90 -8.28
C SER A 153 -8.14 -12.06 -9.68
N ILE A 154 -9.23 -11.33 -9.98
CA ILE A 154 -9.91 -11.35 -11.28
C ILE A 154 -9.70 -10.06 -12.10
N GLY A 155 -8.99 -9.07 -11.54
CA GLY A 155 -8.72 -7.77 -12.16
C GLY A 155 -9.93 -6.83 -12.23
N ALA A 156 -9.64 -5.52 -12.23
CA ALA A 156 -10.64 -4.45 -12.08
C ALA A 156 -11.86 -4.55 -13.00
N SER A 157 -11.65 -4.79 -14.30
CA SER A 157 -12.74 -4.90 -15.29
C SER A 157 -13.72 -6.04 -15.00
N THR A 158 -13.19 -7.19 -14.54
CA THR A 158 -14.02 -8.34 -14.16
C THR A 158 -14.72 -8.04 -12.84
N ALA A 159 -13.98 -7.57 -11.83
CA ALA A 159 -14.52 -7.19 -10.52
C ALA A 159 -15.67 -6.17 -10.61
N ALA A 160 -15.56 -5.15 -11.46
CA ALA A 160 -16.59 -4.13 -11.66
C ALA A 160 -17.92 -4.67 -12.25
N SER A 161 -17.89 -5.87 -12.85
CA SER A 161 -19.04 -6.56 -13.45
C SER A 161 -19.49 -7.82 -12.68
N ALA A 162 -18.67 -8.30 -11.73
CA ALA A 162 -18.96 -9.49 -10.93
C ALA A 162 -20.23 -9.31 -10.09
N GLY A 163 -20.93 -10.42 -9.82
CA GLY A 163 -22.21 -10.41 -9.12
C GLY A 163 -23.35 -9.69 -9.86
N GLY A 164 -23.19 -9.36 -11.15
CA GLY A 164 -24.11 -8.50 -11.89
C GLY A 164 -23.79 -6.99 -11.75
N GLY A 165 -22.56 -6.63 -11.43
CA GLY A 165 -22.15 -5.25 -11.15
C GLY A 165 -22.53 -4.77 -9.74
N VAL A 166 -22.64 -5.70 -8.79
CA VAL A 166 -23.18 -5.52 -7.44
C VAL A 166 -22.40 -4.55 -6.56
N ALA A 167 -21.10 -4.41 -6.81
CA ALA A 167 -20.21 -3.51 -6.08
C ALA A 167 -20.59 -2.04 -6.36
N ASP A 168 -20.72 -1.20 -5.31
CA ASP A 168 -20.97 0.24 -5.47
C ASP A 168 -19.69 1.02 -5.81
N GLY A 169 -18.53 0.47 -5.45
CA GLY A 169 -17.18 0.91 -5.82
C GLY A 169 -16.20 -0.27 -5.75
N LEU A 170 -14.90 -0.05 -5.90
CA LEU A 170 -13.89 -1.11 -5.73
C LEU A 170 -12.72 -0.64 -4.89
N PHE A 171 -12.19 -1.55 -4.09
CA PHE A 171 -10.88 -1.47 -3.47
C PHE A 171 -9.89 -2.30 -4.31
N SER A 172 -8.63 -1.89 -4.35
CA SER A 172 -7.54 -2.62 -5.01
C SER A 172 -6.49 -3.02 -4.00
N TRP A 173 -6.03 -4.27 -4.01
CA TRP A 173 -4.88 -4.71 -3.21
C TRP A 173 -3.50 -4.33 -3.81
N GLU A 174 -3.45 -3.64 -4.96
CA GLU A 174 -2.22 -3.31 -5.70
C GLU A 174 -1.44 -2.13 -5.08
N ALA A 175 -0.89 -2.31 -3.88
CA ALA A 175 -0.15 -1.26 -3.17
C ALA A 175 1.35 -1.15 -3.54
N TRP A 176 1.90 -2.15 -4.24
CA TRP A 176 3.35 -2.36 -4.40
C TRP A 176 3.78 -2.56 -5.87
N PRO A 177 5.03 -2.20 -6.25
CA PRO A 177 5.49 -2.26 -7.63
C PRO A 177 5.84 -3.69 -8.11
N ASN A 178 5.68 -3.90 -9.42
CA ASN A 178 6.10 -5.11 -10.11
C ASN A 178 7.56 -4.96 -10.60
N GLY A 179 8.43 -5.89 -10.20
CA GLY A 179 9.87 -5.87 -10.51
C GLY A 179 10.66 -4.71 -9.87
N PRO A 180 11.89 -4.45 -10.34
CA PRO A 180 12.80 -3.44 -9.80
C PRO A 180 12.39 -1.98 -10.07
N THR A 181 11.13 -1.71 -10.39
CA THR A 181 10.63 -0.39 -10.80
C THR A 181 10.05 0.41 -9.62
N ASN A 182 9.99 1.74 -9.77
CA ASN A 182 9.23 2.60 -8.87
C ASN A 182 7.72 2.43 -9.12
N MET A 183 6.92 2.73 -8.09
CA MET A 183 5.48 2.52 -8.18
C MET A 183 4.83 3.54 -9.10
N ASN A 184 3.77 3.13 -9.82
CA ASN A 184 3.11 3.95 -10.82
C ASN A 184 1.59 3.73 -10.79
N THR A 185 0.84 4.64 -11.42
CA THR A 185 -0.62 4.69 -11.31
C THR A 185 -1.37 3.87 -12.37
N ASN A 186 -0.71 2.93 -13.07
CA ASN A 186 -1.36 2.20 -14.16
C ASN A 186 -2.46 1.25 -13.64
N GLY A 187 -2.24 0.59 -12.50
CA GLY A 187 -3.26 -0.19 -11.80
C GLY A 187 -4.42 0.69 -11.34
N ASP A 188 -4.13 1.76 -10.61
CA ASP A 188 -5.13 2.72 -10.12
C ASP A 188 -6.02 3.28 -11.25
N ASN A 189 -5.41 3.71 -12.36
CA ASN A 189 -6.11 4.20 -13.55
C ASN A 189 -6.97 3.10 -14.22
N GLY A 190 -6.55 1.83 -14.14
CA GLY A 190 -7.32 0.68 -14.57
C GLY A 190 -8.59 0.48 -13.73
N TYR A 191 -8.50 0.60 -12.40
CA TYR A 191 -9.66 0.58 -11.51
C TYR A 191 -10.62 1.75 -11.79
N ILE A 192 -10.12 2.98 -11.84
CA ILE A 192 -10.91 4.18 -12.14
C ILE A 192 -11.65 4.03 -13.49
N SER A 193 -10.97 3.50 -14.51
CA SER A 193 -11.56 3.26 -15.84
C SER A 193 -12.63 2.16 -15.84
N ALA A 194 -12.41 1.07 -15.10
CA ALA A 194 -13.38 -0.03 -14.96
C ALA A 194 -14.65 0.40 -14.20
N LEU A 195 -14.48 1.27 -13.20
CA LEU A 195 -15.53 1.78 -12.31
C LEU A 195 -16.49 2.77 -12.97
N LYS A 196 -16.07 3.48 -14.03
CA LYS A 196 -16.92 4.39 -14.83
C LYS A 196 -17.66 5.46 -13.99
N GLY A 197 -16.98 6.01 -12.98
CA GLY A 197 -17.54 7.00 -12.05
C GLY A 197 -18.20 6.44 -10.79
N LYS A 198 -18.12 5.12 -10.55
CA LYS A 198 -18.26 4.55 -9.20
C LYS A 198 -17.00 4.88 -8.36
N PRO A 199 -17.12 5.08 -7.03
CA PRO A 199 -15.97 5.37 -6.17
C PRO A 199 -14.84 4.33 -6.20
N TYR A 200 -13.61 4.82 -6.11
CA TYR A 200 -12.39 4.04 -6.02
C TYR A 200 -11.76 4.16 -4.63
N MET A 201 -11.32 3.03 -4.07
CA MET A 201 -10.50 2.96 -2.87
C MET A 201 -9.08 2.55 -3.24
N MET A 202 -8.16 3.50 -3.14
CA MET A 202 -6.75 3.36 -3.49
C MET A 202 -5.96 2.73 -2.34
N ALA A 203 -5.19 1.68 -2.61
CA ALA A 203 -4.27 1.12 -1.62
C ALA A 203 -2.99 1.93 -1.50
N VAL A 204 -2.53 2.11 -0.27
CA VAL A 204 -1.27 2.78 0.06
C VAL A 204 -0.53 1.94 1.09
N SER A 205 0.74 1.63 0.85
CA SER A 205 1.56 0.81 1.74
C SER A 205 3.00 1.32 1.74
N PRO A 206 3.74 1.26 2.86
CA PRO A 206 5.11 1.77 2.90
C PRO A 206 6.15 0.75 2.43
N TRP A 207 5.88 -0.54 2.58
CA TRP A 207 6.86 -1.62 2.44
C TRP A 207 6.15 -2.96 2.21
N PHE A 208 6.89 -4.01 1.85
CA PHE A 208 6.40 -5.40 1.98
C PHE A 208 7.57 -6.37 2.13
N PHE A 209 7.51 -7.25 3.12
CA PHE A 209 8.37 -8.42 3.22
C PHE A 209 7.68 -9.50 4.06
N THR A 210 7.66 -10.71 3.54
CA THR A 210 7.15 -11.87 4.26
C THR A 210 8.06 -13.09 4.08
N ASN A 211 8.20 -13.88 5.15
CA ASN A 211 8.82 -15.19 5.18
C ASN A 211 8.16 -16.02 6.29
N VAL A 212 7.05 -16.67 5.94
CA VAL A 212 6.20 -17.49 6.83
C VAL A 212 5.79 -18.73 6.04
N PRO A 213 6.67 -19.76 5.97
CA PRO A 213 6.48 -20.92 5.12
C PRO A 213 5.18 -21.71 5.39
N ASN A 214 4.67 -21.68 6.62
CA ASN A 214 3.41 -22.35 6.96
C ASN A 214 2.18 -21.66 6.33
N TYR A 215 2.29 -20.41 5.88
CA TYR A 215 1.29 -19.70 5.07
C TYR A 215 1.60 -19.74 3.56
N GLY A 216 2.68 -20.41 3.14
CA GLY A 216 3.14 -20.45 1.75
C GLY A 216 3.85 -19.19 1.25
N LYS A 217 4.14 -18.21 2.11
CA LYS A 217 4.63 -16.88 1.70
C LYS A 217 6.12 -16.69 1.98
N ASN A 218 6.90 -16.27 0.98
CA ASN A 218 8.33 -15.96 1.10
C ASN A 218 8.85 -15.01 0.00
N TRP A 219 8.39 -13.75 -0.02
CA TRP A 219 8.82 -12.74 -1.00
C TRP A 219 8.88 -11.33 -0.39
N LEU A 220 9.43 -10.39 -1.16
CA LEU A 220 9.35 -8.96 -0.89
C LEU A 220 9.00 -8.16 -2.16
N TRP A 221 8.45 -6.96 -1.98
CA TRP A 221 8.28 -5.97 -3.05
C TRP A 221 9.15 -4.74 -2.80
N ARG A 222 9.48 -3.99 -3.84
CA ARG A 222 10.37 -2.81 -3.72
C ARG A 222 9.67 -1.69 -2.93
N GLY A 223 10.01 -1.59 -1.66
CA GLY A 223 9.54 -0.53 -0.76
C GLY A 223 10.41 0.75 -0.76
N ASP A 224 11.59 0.72 -1.39
CA ASP A 224 12.62 1.79 -1.42
C ASP A 224 12.07 3.21 -1.26
N ASP A 225 11.35 3.72 -2.27
CA ASP A 225 10.78 5.08 -2.33
C ASP A 225 9.25 5.09 -2.16
N LEU A 226 8.66 3.93 -1.83
CA LEU A 226 7.26 3.59 -2.09
C LEU A 226 6.26 4.48 -1.34
N TRP A 227 6.54 4.82 -0.08
CA TRP A 227 5.65 5.63 0.74
C TRP A 227 5.47 7.04 0.16
N PHE A 228 6.57 7.64 -0.31
CA PHE A 228 6.53 8.94 -1.01
C PHE A 228 5.82 8.85 -2.35
N ASP A 229 6.10 7.81 -3.15
CA ASP A 229 5.46 7.56 -4.44
C ASP A 229 3.93 7.43 -4.28
N ARG A 230 3.44 6.55 -3.41
CA ARG A 230 1.98 6.34 -3.21
C ARG A 230 1.27 7.59 -2.68
N TRP A 231 1.84 8.31 -1.71
CA TRP A 231 1.19 9.52 -1.19
C TRP A 231 1.18 10.69 -2.19
N SER A 232 2.23 10.83 -2.99
CA SER A 232 2.24 11.76 -4.13
C SER A 232 1.19 11.38 -5.18
N GLN A 233 0.99 10.08 -5.41
CA GLN A 233 -0.03 9.56 -6.33
C GLN A 233 -1.45 9.77 -5.79
N VAL A 234 -1.70 9.63 -4.48
CA VAL A 234 -2.98 10.01 -3.85
C VAL A 234 -3.31 11.48 -4.11
N LEU A 235 -2.32 12.38 -3.99
CA LEU A 235 -2.54 13.79 -4.32
C LEU A 235 -2.84 14.01 -5.81
N SER A 236 -2.24 13.24 -6.72
CA SER A 236 -2.49 13.37 -8.15
C SER A 236 -3.80 12.74 -8.64
N LEU A 237 -4.22 11.61 -8.06
CA LEU A 237 -5.39 10.83 -8.50
C LEU A 237 -6.68 11.28 -7.81
N GLN A 238 -6.59 11.83 -6.60
CA GLN A 238 -7.74 12.32 -5.82
C GLN A 238 -8.88 11.29 -5.63
N PRO A 239 -8.59 10.01 -5.30
CA PRO A 239 -9.62 8.98 -5.13
C PRO A 239 -10.63 9.33 -4.02
N GLU A 240 -11.82 8.74 -4.04
CA GLU A 240 -12.84 8.94 -3.00
C GLU A 240 -12.40 8.34 -1.66
N PHE A 241 -11.62 7.25 -1.69
CA PHE A 241 -11.08 6.61 -0.49
C PHE A 241 -9.61 6.24 -0.64
N VAL A 242 -8.90 6.22 0.48
CA VAL A 242 -7.58 5.60 0.62
C VAL A 242 -7.63 4.57 1.74
N GLN A 243 -7.11 3.37 1.48
CA GLN A 243 -6.89 2.37 2.52
C GLN A 243 -5.38 2.10 2.67
N ILE A 244 -4.86 2.39 3.85
CA ILE A 244 -3.49 2.07 4.23
C ILE A 244 -3.41 0.57 4.54
N ILE A 245 -2.58 -0.16 3.80
CA ILE A 245 -2.26 -1.57 4.03
C ILE A 245 -0.88 -1.60 4.71
N SER A 246 -0.78 -1.76 6.04
CA SER A 246 -1.84 -1.99 7.04
C SER A 246 -1.52 -1.30 8.37
N TRP A 247 -2.41 -1.42 9.36
CA TRP A 247 -2.15 -0.97 10.72
C TRP A 247 -1.20 -1.92 11.48
N ASN A 248 -1.50 -3.22 11.51
CA ASN A 248 -0.90 -4.20 12.44
C ASN A 248 -0.58 -5.58 11.80
N ASP A 249 -0.34 -5.66 10.49
CA ASP A 249 0.08 -6.93 9.86
C ASP A 249 1.60 -7.15 9.97
N TRP A 250 2.02 -7.77 11.08
CA TRP A 250 3.43 -7.98 11.41
C TRP A 250 4.16 -8.95 10.44
N PRO A 251 3.59 -10.12 10.06
CA PRO A 251 4.26 -11.07 9.15
C PRO A 251 4.42 -10.61 7.69
N GLU A 252 3.77 -9.52 7.26
CA GLU A 252 3.93 -8.96 5.90
C GLU A 252 4.74 -7.65 5.89
N SER A 253 5.24 -7.23 7.07
CA SER A 253 6.15 -6.10 7.24
C SER A 253 5.64 -4.75 6.72
N HIS A 254 4.31 -4.56 6.64
CA HIS A 254 3.68 -3.35 6.10
C HIS A 254 2.79 -2.61 7.10
N TYR A 255 2.89 -2.96 8.38
CA TYR A 255 2.24 -2.26 9.49
C TYR A 255 2.74 -0.80 9.65
N ILE A 256 1.90 0.10 10.15
CA ILE A 256 2.26 1.46 10.59
C ILE A 256 1.87 1.78 12.05
N GLY A 257 1.19 0.86 12.72
CA GLY A 257 0.76 0.98 14.11
C GLY A 257 1.89 0.75 15.13
N PRO A 258 1.66 1.05 16.42
CA PRO A 258 2.63 0.80 17.49
C PRO A 258 2.93 -0.69 17.64
N LEU A 259 4.20 -1.09 17.78
CA LEU A 259 4.56 -2.51 17.94
C LEU A 259 3.84 -3.15 19.13
N ARG A 260 3.21 -4.31 18.89
CA ARG A 260 2.55 -5.12 19.93
C ARG A 260 3.19 -6.52 20.03
N PRO A 261 4.29 -6.71 20.79
CA PRO A 261 5.00 -8.00 20.86
C PRO A 261 4.14 -9.21 21.29
N LYS A 262 3.07 -8.98 22.06
CA LYS A 262 2.10 -10.02 22.45
C LYS A 262 1.26 -10.55 21.28
N GLU A 263 1.04 -9.74 20.24
CA GLU A 263 0.20 -10.07 19.08
C GLU A 263 1.01 -10.65 17.90
N MET A 264 2.30 -10.90 18.10
CA MET A 264 3.21 -11.43 17.08
C MET A 264 3.19 -12.98 17.00
N GLY A 265 2.15 -13.63 17.52
CA GLY A 265 2.00 -15.10 17.51
C GLY A 265 1.95 -15.71 16.11
N ALA A 266 1.54 -14.93 15.10
CA ALA A 266 1.51 -15.34 13.70
C ALA A 266 2.89 -15.73 13.13
N PHE A 267 4.01 -15.19 13.66
CA PHE A 267 5.35 -15.65 13.28
C PHE A 267 5.61 -17.11 13.70
N THR A 268 5.15 -17.49 14.90
CA THR A 268 5.31 -18.85 15.43
C THR A 268 4.44 -19.85 14.69
N TYR A 269 3.15 -19.52 14.47
CA TYR A 269 2.25 -20.37 13.68
C TYR A 269 2.67 -20.45 12.21
N GLY A 270 3.09 -19.33 11.62
CA GLY A 270 3.63 -19.21 10.26
C GLY A 270 5.01 -19.85 10.06
N LYS A 271 5.66 -20.35 11.14
CA LYS A 271 7.01 -20.92 11.15
C LYS A 271 8.07 -20.02 10.50
N ALA A 272 7.98 -18.71 10.76
CA ALA A 272 9.00 -17.76 10.32
C ALA A 272 10.41 -18.16 10.83
N PRO A 273 11.49 -17.88 10.08
CA PRO A 273 12.85 -18.20 10.51
C PRO A 273 13.27 -17.45 11.79
N TYR A 274 12.64 -16.31 12.05
CA TYR A 274 12.62 -15.54 13.30
C TYR A 274 11.52 -14.46 13.20
N ASN A 275 11.25 -13.73 14.28
CA ASN A 275 10.36 -12.56 14.24
C ASN A 275 11.10 -11.34 13.64
N TYR A 276 10.86 -11.05 12.37
CA TYR A 276 11.47 -9.91 11.67
C TYR A 276 10.79 -8.55 11.91
N ALA A 277 9.72 -8.50 12.71
CA ALA A 277 9.13 -7.27 13.22
C ALA A 277 9.64 -6.88 14.63
N ASP A 278 10.39 -7.74 15.31
CA ASP A 278 10.91 -7.45 16.65
C ASP A 278 11.91 -6.27 16.61
N ASN A 279 11.66 -5.26 17.45
CA ASN A 279 12.43 -4.02 17.50
C ASN A 279 12.56 -3.29 16.13
N MET A 280 11.56 -3.45 15.24
CA MET A 280 11.44 -2.77 13.94
C MET A 280 10.21 -1.84 13.93
N PRO A 281 10.26 -0.68 14.64
CA PRO A 281 9.17 0.30 14.64
C PRO A 281 8.95 0.89 13.24
N HIS A 282 7.67 1.02 12.86
CA HIS A 282 7.21 1.60 11.59
C HIS A 282 6.35 2.86 11.78
N ASP A 283 6.11 3.27 13.03
CA ASP A 283 5.32 4.44 13.38
C ASP A 283 5.93 5.76 12.85
N GLY A 284 7.23 5.79 12.57
CA GLY A 284 7.87 6.89 11.84
C GLY A 284 7.23 7.19 10.48
N TRP A 285 6.61 6.23 9.80
CA TRP A 285 5.85 6.50 8.56
C TRP A 285 4.54 7.26 8.81
N ARG A 286 3.98 7.22 10.03
CA ARG A 286 2.83 8.06 10.41
C ARG A 286 3.17 9.53 10.58
N ALA A 287 4.45 9.88 10.80
CA ALA A 287 4.84 11.24 11.18
C ALA A 287 4.52 12.33 10.13
N LEU A 288 4.44 11.97 8.84
CA LEU A 288 4.04 12.89 7.76
C LEU A 288 2.59 12.70 7.28
N LEU A 289 1.85 11.70 7.78
CA LEU A 289 0.45 11.50 7.40
C LEU A 289 -0.44 12.74 7.64
N PRO A 290 -0.25 13.55 8.70
CA PRO A 290 -1.00 14.79 8.85
C PRO A 290 -0.78 15.82 7.74
N TYR A 291 0.38 15.83 7.07
CA TYR A 291 0.56 16.64 5.87
C TYR A 291 -0.21 16.05 4.70
N TRP A 292 0.02 14.77 4.40
CA TRP A 292 -0.52 14.11 3.22
C TRP A 292 -2.04 14.04 3.23
N ILE A 293 -2.64 13.68 4.37
CA ILE A 293 -4.08 13.46 4.51
C ILE A 293 -4.85 14.78 4.57
N ASP A 294 -4.40 15.78 5.34
CA ASP A 294 -5.07 17.09 5.38
C ASP A 294 -5.00 17.76 3.98
N THR A 295 -3.89 17.59 3.24
CA THR A 295 -3.74 18.05 1.84
C THR A 295 -4.62 17.27 0.86
N TYR A 296 -4.69 15.95 0.96
CA TYR A 296 -5.57 15.10 0.14
C TYR A 296 -7.06 15.46 0.31
N LYS A 297 -7.48 15.68 1.55
CA LYS A 297 -8.88 16.01 1.89
C LYS A 297 -9.27 17.44 1.54
N SER A 298 -8.40 18.42 1.79
CA SER A 298 -8.75 19.86 1.73
C SER A 298 -7.95 20.69 0.71
N GLY A 299 -7.04 20.09 -0.05
CA GLY A 299 -6.17 20.77 -1.01
C GLY A 299 -5.04 21.59 -0.39
N SER A 300 -4.94 21.64 0.94
CA SER A 300 -3.90 22.38 1.67
C SER A 300 -3.67 21.81 3.07
N THR A 301 -2.64 22.27 3.77
CA THR A 301 -2.44 21.97 5.20
C THR A 301 -1.56 23.03 5.85
N SER A 302 -1.68 23.19 7.17
CA SER A 302 -0.90 24.15 7.96
C SER A 302 0.37 23.48 8.52
N LEU A 303 1.55 23.95 8.11
CA LEU A 303 2.80 23.49 8.73
C LEU A 303 2.86 23.98 10.19
N LYS A 304 2.84 23.05 11.14
CA LYS A 304 2.94 23.34 12.58
C LYS A 304 4.35 23.14 13.13
N ASN A 305 5.03 22.12 12.62
CA ASN A 305 6.39 21.70 12.96
C ASN A 305 7.08 21.21 11.69
N GLU A 306 8.42 21.15 11.71
CA GLU A 306 9.22 20.57 10.64
C GLU A 306 9.57 19.12 11.00
N THR A 307 9.17 18.17 10.16
CA THR A 307 9.20 16.72 10.50
C THR A 307 10.09 15.97 9.53
N VAL A 308 10.89 15.04 10.03
CA VAL A 308 11.63 14.07 9.20
C VAL A 308 11.20 12.64 9.54
N SER A 309 11.04 11.81 8.52
CA SER A 309 10.85 10.36 8.63
C SER A 309 11.90 9.67 7.75
N PHE A 310 12.48 8.57 8.20
CA PHE A 310 13.57 7.88 7.50
C PHE A 310 13.55 6.38 7.74
N TRP A 311 13.86 5.59 6.70
CA TRP A 311 13.78 4.14 6.73
C TRP A 311 14.93 3.47 5.97
N TYR A 312 15.33 2.28 6.44
CA TYR A 312 16.40 1.46 5.86
C TYR A 312 16.38 0.03 6.44
N ARG A 313 16.92 -0.95 5.70
CA ARG A 313 17.21 -2.28 6.26
C ARG A 313 18.42 -2.20 7.20
N LEU A 314 18.39 -2.95 8.29
CA LEU A 314 19.50 -3.00 9.27
C LEU A 314 20.73 -3.80 8.79
N SER A 315 20.71 -4.32 7.56
CA SER A 315 21.84 -5.00 6.94
C SER A 315 21.91 -4.71 5.43
N PRO A 316 23.12 -4.59 4.84
CA PRO A 316 23.29 -4.59 3.39
C PRO A 316 22.67 -5.85 2.76
N LYS A 317 22.10 -5.72 1.56
CA LYS A 317 21.35 -6.80 0.88
C LYS A 317 22.19 -8.04 0.54
N SER A 318 23.52 -7.92 0.57
CA SER A 318 24.49 -8.99 0.34
C SER A 318 25.16 -9.53 1.61
N ALA A 319 24.78 -9.07 2.80
CA ALA A 319 25.46 -9.43 4.05
C ALA A 319 25.25 -10.89 4.49
N CYS A 320 24.08 -11.46 4.18
CA CYS A 320 23.59 -12.71 4.75
C CYS A 320 22.81 -13.52 3.70
N GLY A 321 22.42 -14.76 4.04
CA GLY A 321 21.58 -15.58 3.17
C GLY A 321 20.19 -14.97 2.97
N THR A 322 19.58 -15.16 1.80
CA THR A 322 18.29 -14.53 1.47
C THR A 322 17.10 -15.05 2.29
N GLY A 323 17.23 -16.18 2.98
CA GLY A 323 16.10 -16.89 3.61
C GLY A 323 15.20 -17.63 2.61
N GLY A 324 15.67 -17.80 1.37
CA GLY A 324 14.87 -18.31 0.25
C GLY A 324 13.90 -17.28 -0.35
N THR A 325 13.87 -16.06 0.19
CA THR A 325 12.99 -14.97 -0.24
C THR A 325 13.29 -14.54 -1.67
N SER A 326 12.26 -14.40 -2.51
CA SER A 326 12.35 -13.81 -3.85
C SER A 326 12.06 -12.30 -3.82
N GLY A 327 12.59 -11.57 -4.80
CA GLY A 327 11.99 -10.31 -5.20
C GLY A 327 10.79 -10.60 -6.11
N ASN A 328 9.61 -10.06 -5.78
CA ASN A 328 8.33 -10.39 -6.39
C ASN A 328 7.94 -11.89 -6.22
N ASP A 329 6.71 -12.25 -6.61
CA ASP A 329 6.18 -13.62 -6.48
C ASP A 329 5.45 -14.14 -7.72
N ALA A 330 5.67 -15.42 -8.04
CA ALA A 330 5.10 -16.09 -9.21
C ALA A 330 3.61 -16.46 -9.05
N GLY A 331 3.11 -16.66 -7.83
CA GLY A 331 1.68 -16.86 -7.53
C GLY A 331 0.83 -15.61 -7.76
N HIS A 332 1.46 -14.43 -7.73
CA HIS A 332 0.88 -13.17 -8.22
C HIS A 332 1.05 -12.96 -9.74
N ASN A 333 1.45 -13.99 -10.51
CA ASN A 333 1.77 -13.94 -11.94
C ASN A 333 2.89 -12.93 -12.30
N GLN A 334 3.80 -12.63 -11.36
CA GLN A 334 4.91 -11.70 -11.58
C GLN A 334 6.19 -12.44 -12.00
N GLN A 335 7.08 -11.74 -12.71
CA GLN A 335 8.45 -12.20 -12.85
C GLN A 335 9.13 -12.15 -11.48
N THR A 336 9.81 -13.22 -11.08
CA THR A 336 10.64 -13.25 -9.88
C THR A 336 12.06 -12.80 -10.17
N TYR A 337 12.70 -12.21 -9.16
CA TYR A 337 14.05 -11.66 -9.17
C TYR A 337 14.82 -12.16 -7.95
N ALA A 338 16.15 -12.00 -7.93
CA ALA A 338 16.85 -12.08 -6.65
C ALA A 338 16.38 -10.90 -5.76
N PRO A 339 16.18 -11.09 -4.45
CA PRO A 339 15.67 -10.04 -3.57
C PRO A 339 16.59 -8.81 -3.55
N GLY A 340 17.91 -9.04 -3.69
CA GLY A 340 18.91 -7.99 -3.80
C GLY A 340 18.89 -7.21 -5.12
N ASP A 341 18.20 -7.65 -6.16
CA ASP A 341 18.13 -6.92 -7.44
C ASP A 341 17.03 -5.85 -7.43
N ILE A 342 16.00 -6.03 -6.60
CA ILE A 342 14.84 -5.12 -6.52
C ILE A 342 14.88 -4.12 -5.35
N VAL A 343 15.97 -4.07 -4.56
CA VAL A 343 16.12 -3.07 -3.46
C VAL A 343 17.49 -2.40 -3.48
N GLN A 344 17.53 -1.13 -3.04
CA GLN A 344 18.79 -0.39 -2.88
C GLN A 344 19.28 -0.41 -1.43
N ASP A 345 20.59 -0.48 -1.24
CA ASP A 345 21.24 -0.33 0.07
C ASP A 345 21.42 1.17 0.35
N SER A 346 20.35 1.81 0.81
CA SER A 346 20.24 3.25 1.08
C SER A 346 19.45 3.55 2.35
N VAL A 347 19.74 4.70 2.96
CA VAL A 347 18.86 5.36 3.93
C VAL A 347 17.95 6.32 3.17
N PHE A 348 16.66 6.03 3.14
CA PHE A 348 15.61 6.84 2.49
C PHE A 348 14.95 7.75 3.51
N PHE A 349 14.45 8.91 3.08
CA PHE A 349 13.79 9.85 3.98
C PHE A 349 12.88 10.85 3.27
N ASP A 350 11.82 11.22 4.00
CA ASP A 350 10.93 12.33 3.69
C ASP A 350 11.10 13.43 4.75
N ALA A 351 11.07 14.69 4.33
CA ALA A 351 11.11 15.83 5.24
C ALA A 351 10.04 16.88 4.89
N TYR A 352 9.12 17.13 5.81
CA TYR A 352 8.15 18.22 5.70
C TYR A 352 8.75 19.51 6.25
N LEU A 353 9.04 20.47 5.37
CA LEU A 353 9.83 21.66 5.67
C LEU A 353 9.10 22.95 5.30
N SER A 354 9.36 24.01 6.08
CA SER A 354 8.82 25.38 5.92
C SER A 354 9.58 26.21 4.88
N SER A 355 10.81 25.81 4.59
CA SER A 355 11.74 26.46 3.68
C SER A 355 12.90 25.52 3.37
N VAL A 356 13.63 25.78 2.28
CA VAL A 356 14.78 24.97 1.86
C VAL A 356 15.76 24.73 3.02
N ALA A 357 16.19 23.47 3.16
CA ALA A 357 17.23 23.03 4.09
C ALA A 357 17.94 21.80 3.51
N ASP A 358 19.11 21.48 4.06
CA ASP A 358 19.91 20.32 3.66
C ASP A 358 19.63 19.13 4.59
N ALA A 359 19.41 17.94 4.02
CA ALA A 359 19.48 16.70 4.78
C ALA A 359 20.94 16.21 4.84
N VAL A 360 21.40 15.82 6.02
CA VAL A 360 22.71 15.19 6.23
C VAL A 360 22.50 13.87 6.94
N VAL A 361 22.83 12.77 6.27
CA VAL A 361 22.82 11.42 6.83
C VAL A 361 24.24 11.03 7.21
N THR A 362 24.42 10.46 8.40
CA THR A 362 25.69 9.91 8.88
C THR A 362 25.55 8.40 9.01
N ILE A 363 26.49 7.64 8.43
CA ILE A 363 26.56 6.18 8.55
C ILE A 363 27.99 5.82 8.95
N GLY A 364 28.17 5.09 10.06
CA GLY A 364 29.49 4.67 10.54
C GLY A 364 30.42 5.84 10.88
N GLY A 365 29.83 6.97 11.31
CA GLY A 365 30.56 8.22 11.56
C GLY A 365 30.86 9.08 10.32
N LEU A 366 30.69 8.56 9.10
CA LEU A 366 30.85 9.38 7.88
C LEU A 366 29.56 10.09 7.50
N ALA A 367 29.54 11.41 7.69
CA ALA A 367 28.45 12.29 7.27
C ALA A 367 28.40 12.47 5.74
N THR A 368 27.21 12.66 5.20
CA THR A 368 26.95 12.88 3.77
C THR A 368 25.76 13.82 3.64
N THR A 369 25.99 15.02 3.10
CA THR A 369 24.89 15.91 2.66
C THR A 369 24.22 15.28 1.45
N ALA A 370 22.90 15.15 1.49
CA ALA A 370 22.14 14.45 0.48
C ALA A 370 21.69 15.37 -0.65
N THR A 371 21.55 14.81 -1.85
CA THR A 371 20.81 15.43 -2.94
C THR A 371 19.34 15.00 -2.84
N TRP A 372 18.44 15.93 -2.56
CA TRP A 372 17.00 15.71 -2.66
C TRP A 372 16.62 15.26 -4.07
N SER A 373 15.97 14.10 -4.19
CA SER A 373 15.44 13.57 -5.45
C SER A 373 14.16 14.29 -5.86
N THR A 374 13.29 14.62 -4.88
CA THR A 374 12.11 15.46 -5.09
C THR A 374 12.10 16.66 -4.14
N LYS A 375 11.68 17.82 -4.64
CA LYS A 375 11.55 19.08 -3.90
C LYS A 375 10.16 19.69 -4.17
N PRO A 376 9.50 20.29 -3.17
CA PRO A 376 8.25 21.00 -3.37
C PRO A 376 8.48 22.33 -4.11
N SER A 377 7.47 22.78 -4.88
CA SER A 377 7.46 24.12 -5.46
C SER A 377 7.40 25.20 -4.37
N GLY A 378 8.04 26.34 -4.60
CA GLY A 378 8.15 27.42 -3.59
C GLY A 378 9.06 27.11 -2.39
N GLY A 379 9.54 25.87 -2.24
CA GLY A 379 10.49 25.48 -1.18
C GLY A 379 9.88 25.20 0.19
N SER A 380 8.55 25.14 0.30
CA SER A 380 7.82 24.68 1.49
C SER A 380 6.92 23.52 1.11
N GLY A 381 6.92 22.43 1.87
CA GLY A 381 6.26 21.17 1.52
C GLY A 381 7.13 19.96 1.85
N VAL A 382 6.77 18.78 1.33
CA VAL A 382 7.56 17.56 1.53
C VAL A 382 8.66 17.44 0.48
N TYR A 383 9.87 17.26 0.98
CA TYR A 383 11.06 16.86 0.24
C TYR A 383 11.28 15.35 0.40
N HIS A 384 11.84 14.71 -0.63
CA HIS A 384 12.20 13.30 -0.60
C HIS A 384 13.64 13.09 -1.11
N GLY A 385 14.35 12.12 -0.54
CA GLY A 385 15.72 11.80 -0.90
C GLY A 385 16.24 10.53 -0.24
N SER A 386 17.46 10.16 -0.61
CA SER A 386 18.17 9.03 0.01
C SER A 386 19.69 9.24 0.02
N VAL A 387 20.38 8.47 0.87
CA VAL A 387 21.85 8.38 0.91
C VAL A 387 22.24 6.91 0.87
N PRO A 388 23.05 6.47 -0.12
CA PRO A 388 23.47 5.08 -0.22
C PRO A 388 24.39 4.69 0.94
N PHE A 389 24.30 3.43 1.39
CA PHE A 389 25.22 2.86 2.37
C PHE A 389 26.66 2.93 1.86
N SER A 390 26.88 2.67 0.57
CA SER A 390 28.21 2.67 -0.07
C SER A 390 29.22 1.79 0.65
N GLY A 391 28.78 0.62 1.15
CA GLY A 391 29.60 -0.31 1.94
C GLY A 391 29.80 0.06 3.41
N ARG A 392 29.22 1.18 3.89
CA ARG A 392 29.29 1.60 5.30
C ARG A 392 28.35 0.80 6.20
N THR A 393 28.76 0.65 7.45
CA THR A 393 28.05 -0.02 8.54
C THR A 393 28.23 0.78 9.85
N GLY A 394 27.59 0.36 10.93
CA GLY A 394 27.55 1.06 12.22
C GLY A 394 26.42 2.09 12.32
N ALA A 395 26.49 2.91 13.38
CA ALA A 395 25.45 3.86 13.76
C ALA A 395 24.98 4.79 12.63
N VAL A 396 23.66 4.99 12.57
CA VAL A 396 22.98 5.84 11.59
C VAL A 396 22.36 7.05 12.30
N SER A 397 22.47 8.22 11.71
CA SER A 397 21.66 9.38 12.11
C SER A 397 21.33 10.29 10.93
N ILE A 398 20.21 11.00 11.02
CA ILE A 398 19.79 12.01 10.06
C ILE A 398 19.59 13.35 10.77
N LYS A 399 20.00 14.43 10.13
CA LYS A 399 19.67 15.80 10.56
C LYS A 399 19.25 16.66 9.36
N ILE A 400 18.31 17.55 9.60
CA ILE A 400 17.99 18.66 8.69
C ILE A 400 18.74 19.90 9.19
N VAL A 401 19.45 20.58 8.30
CA VAL A 401 20.28 21.75 8.61
C VAL A 401 19.86 22.93 7.75
N ARG A 402 19.58 24.07 8.38
CA ARG A 402 19.28 25.34 7.70
C ARG A 402 20.25 26.41 8.19
N SER A 403 20.98 27.04 7.26
CA SER A 403 21.98 28.08 7.58
C SER A 403 22.96 27.69 8.68
N GLY A 404 23.42 26.43 8.68
CA GLY A 404 24.32 25.86 9.69
C GLY A 404 23.67 25.41 11.00
N THR A 405 22.39 25.72 11.24
CA THR A 405 21.63 25.32 12.43
C THR A 405 20.86 24.03 12.19
N THR A 406 20.94 23.07 13.12
CA THR A 406 20.11 21.86 13.10
C THR A 406 18.65 22.23 13.40
N VAL A 407 17.74 21.89 12.48
CA VAL A 407 16.29 22.11 12.61
C VAL A 407 15.63 20.93 13.32
N VAL A 408 15.97 19.71 12.88
CA VAL A 408 15.52 18.45 13.48
C VAL A 408 16.60 17.39 13.27
N GLN A 409 16.76 16.46 14.21
CA GLN A 409 17.74 15.38 14.16
C GLN A 409 17.18 14.12 14.83
N GLN A 410 17.54 12.95 14.32
CA GLN A 410 17.25 11.66 14.93
C GLN A 410 18.41 10.68 14.73
N THR A 411 18.59 9.77 15.69
CA THR A 411 19.50 8.61 15.59
C THR A 411 18.68 7.35 15.36
N GLY A 412 19.15 6.47 14.47
CA GLY A 412 18.55 5.16 14.22
C GLY A 412 19.45 4.01 14.65
N ARG A 413 18.98 2.77 14.49
CA ARG A 413 19.77 1.56 14.77
C ARG A 413 20.92 1.39 13.78
N ASP A 414 22.04 0.85 14.26
CA ASP A 414 23.22 0.52 13.45
C ASP A 414 22.89 -0.41 12.28
N ILE A 415 23.54 -0.16 11.12
CA ILE A 415 23.58 -1.10 10.00
C ILE A 415 24.69 -2.12 10.26
N SER A 416 24.41 -3.42 10.16
CA SER A 416 25.34 -4.50 10.48
C SER A 416 25.44 -5.54 9.36
N THR A 417 26.56 -6.25 9.28
CA THR A 417 26.70 -7.47 8.47
C THR A 417 26.28 -8.74 9.23
N SER A 418 25.88 -8.63 10.50
CA SER A 418 25.40 -9.75 11.31
C SER A 418 23.87 -9.81 11.28
N CYS A 419 23.31 -10.91 10.74
CA CYS A 419 21.87 -11.15 10.73
C CYS A 419 21.47 -12.32 11.63
N GLN A 420 20.27 -12.26 12.20
CA GLN A 420 19.70 -13.35 12.99
C GLN A 420 19.59 -14.62 12.14
N ASN A 421 20.03 -15.75 12.70
CA ASN A 421 20.06 -17.07 12.05
C ASN A 421 20.77 -17.09 10.68
N GLY A 422 21.65 -16.12 10.40
CA GLY A 422 22.37 -16.00 9.12
C GLY A 422 21.50 -15.57 7.94
N VAL A 423 20.27 -15.09 8.19
CA VAL A 423 19.28 -14.72 7.15
C VAL A 423 18.98 -13.23 7.20
N THR A 424 19.11 -12.54 6.07
CA THR A 424 18.84 -11.11 5.90
C THR A 424 17.44 -10.76 6.39
N ASN A 425 17.31 -9.72 7.22
CA ASN A 425 16.01 -9.12 7.48
C ASN A 425 15.70 -8.12 6.35
N TRP A 426 14.70 -8.42 5.54
CA TRP A 426 14.26 -7.54 4.45
C TRP A 426 13.23 -6.50 4.89
N ASN A 427 12.79 -6.53 6.15
CA ASN A 427 12.00 -5.45 6.75
C ASN A 427 12.85 -4.19 6.96
N ALA A 428 12.22 -3.02 6.93
CA ALA A 428 12.86 -1.74 7.22
C ALA A 428 12.74 -1.38 8.71
N TRP A 429 13.76 -0.74 9.26
CA TRP A 429 13.64 0.01 10.51
C TRP A 429 13.27 1.45 10.15
N VAL A 430 12.30 2.03 10.85
CA VAL A 430 11.82 3.39 10.59
C VAL A 430 12.00 4.27 11.81
N GLY A 431 12.55 5.46 11.60
CA GLY A 431 12.66 6.51 12.60
C GLY A 431 11.92 7.77 12.15
N SER A 432 11.56 8.62 13.12
CA SER A 432 11.13 9.99 12.83
C SER A 432 11.54 10.94 13.95
N ALA A 433 11.53 12.23 13.64
CA ALA A 433 11.62 13.30 14.63
C ALA A 433 10.88 14.56 14.16
N VAL A 434 10.53 15.40 15.12
CA VAL A 434 9.76 16.63 14.93
C VAL A 434 10.55 17.79 15.54
N GLY A 435 10.84 18.82 14.76
CA GLY A 435 11.51 20.05 15.18
C GLY A 435 10.57 21.26 15.11
N SER A 436 10.83 22.26 15.93
CA SER A 436 10.11 23.54 15.87
C SER A 436 10.49 24.33 14.62
N ILE A 437 9.55 25.10 14.07
CA ILE A 437 9.82 25.98 12.92
C ILE A 437 10.86 27.03 13.33
N VAL A 438 12.07 26.94 12.79
CA VAL A 438 13.11 27.95 13.01
C VAL A 438 12.86 29.12 12.07
N ALA A 439 12.37 30.23 12.61
CA ALA A 439 12.14 31.45 11.85
C ALA A 439 13.44 31.93 11.18
N VAL A 440 13.40 32.14 9.87
CA VAL A 440 14.52 32.71 9.13
C VAL A 440 14.61 34.20 9.49
N ASN A 441 15.53 34.54 10.40
CA ASN A 441 15.93 35.92 10.65
C ASN A 441 16.64 36.47 9.40
N THR A 442 15.85 36.94 8.44
CA THR A 442 16.29 37.80 7.34
C THR A 442 16.80 39.10 7.94
N THR A 443 18.10 39.10 8.29
CA THR A 443 18.84 40.25 8.79
C THR A 443 19.01 41.24 7.64
N SER A 444 17.92 41.91 7.33
CA SER A 444 17.81 42.94 6.31
C SER A 444 18.62 44.13 6.80
N SER A 445 19.80 44.34 6.20
CA SER A 445 20.72 45.44 6.50
C SER A 445 20.21 46.76 5.93
N THR A 446 18.96 47.12 6.27
CA THR A 446 18.36 48.42 6.03
C THR A 446 19.04 49.45 6.94
N SER A 447 20.14 50.02 6.42
CA SER A 447 20.90 51.10 7.05
C SER A 447 20.09 52.40 7.05
N ALA A 448 19.06 52.45 7.92
CA ALA A 448 18.14 53.56 8.07
C ALA A 448 18.82 54.77 8.75
N THR A 449 19.62 55.49 7.96
CA THR A 449 20.21 56.76 8.40
C THR A 449 19.10 57.82 8.43
N SER A 450 18.77 58.30 9.63
CA SER A 450 17.76 59.34 9.83
C SER A 450 18.23 60.71 9.34
N SER A 451 17.26 61.58 9.01
CA SER A 451 17.47 62.78 8.21
C SER A 451 17.55 64.08 9.02
N SER A 452 18.25 65.10 8.47
CA SER A 452 17.96 66.52 8.73
C SER A 452 18.60 67.41 7.64
N SER A 453 17.90 68.50 7.28
CA SER A 453 18.36 69.77 6.64
C SER A 453 19.55 69.76 5.64
N ALA A 454 19.52 70.41 4.48
CA ALA A 454 18.78 71.63 4.10
C ALA A 454 18.58 71.74 2.57
N ALA A 455 17.89 72.79 2.10
CA ALA A 455 17.61 73.03 0.68
C ALA A 455 18.54 74.07 0.04
N SER A 456 18.95 73.84 -1.22
CA SER A 456 19.21 74.90 -2.22
C SER A 456 19.36 74.33 -3.65
N SER A 457 19.07 75.19 -4.63
CA SER A 457 18.91 74.91 -6.06
C SER A 457 20.22 74.84 -6.85
N SER A 458 20.29 74.01 -7.91
CA SER A 458 20.88 74.40 -9.22
C SER A 458 20.64 73.36 -10.33
N VAL A 459 20.67 73.80 -11.59
CA VAL A 459 20.46 73.05 -12.85
C VAL A 459 21.79 72.55 -13.45
N ALA A 460 21.88 71.33 -14.00
CA ALA A 460 22.76 70.99 -15.16
C ALA A 460 22.58 69.55 -15.75
N THR A 461 21.99 69.49 -16.95
CA THR A 461 22.41 68.80 -18.20
C THR A 461 23.32 67.54 -18.24
N SER A 462 22.78 66.44 -18.80
CA SER A 462 23.48 65.35 -19.60
C SER A 462 24.57 64.49 -18.92
N SER A 463 25.11 63.38 -19.49
CA SER A 463 24.99 62.77 -20.82
C SER A 463 25.13 61.22 -20.80
N THR A 464 24.70 60.54 -21.86
CA THR A 464 25.01 59.13 -22.16
C THR A 464 26.47 58.90 -22.57
N VAL A 465 27.08 57.79 -22.12
CA VAL A 465 28.14 57.05 -22.84
C VAL A 465 28.01 55.55 -22.51
N SER A 466 28.16 54.68 -23.52
CA SER A 466 28.41 53.24 -23.37
C SER A 466 29.84 52.92 -23.79
N SER A 467 30.53 52.01 -23.10
CA SER A 467 31.88 51.56 -23.51
C SER A 467 32.13 50.07 -23.27
N THR A 468 32.06 49.29 -24.34
CA THR A 468 32.51 47.89 -24.39
C THR A 468 34.03 47.83 -24.59
N THR A 469 34.75 46.93 -23.90
CA THR A 469 36.10 46.52 -24.34
C THR A 469 36.35 45.04 -24.00
N SER A 470 37.18 44.38 -24.79
CA SER A 470 37.48 42.94 -24.72
C SER A 470 39.00 42.68 -24.69
N SER A 471 39.41 41.40 -24.70
CA SER A 471 40.79 40.88 -24.89
C SER A 471 41.63 40.76 -23.60
N SER A 472 42.52 39.75 -23.44
CA SER A 472 42.75 38.53 -24.25
C SER A 472 43.57 37.45 -23.51
N VAL A 473 43.23 36.18 -23.83
CA VAL A 473 44.06 34.95 -23.95
C VAL A 473 45.51 34.96 -23.42
N ALA A 474 45.84 33.90 -22.67
CA ALA A 474 47.16 33.26 -22.70
C ALA A 474 46.99 31.72 -22.72
N THR A 475 47.82 31.00 -23.50
CA THR A 475 47.73 29.55 -23.71
C THR A 475 49.13 28.93 -23.71
N SER A 476 49.31 27.75 -23.12
CA SER A 476 50.55 26.96 -23.25
C SER A 476 50.28 25.46 -23.13
N SER A 477 50.86 24.67 -24.03
CA SER A 477 50.68 23.21 -24.12
C SER A 477 51.93 22.53 -24.66
N ALA A 478 52.28 21.35 -24.15
CA ALA A 478 53.27 20.45 -24.75
C ALA A 478 53.07 19.00 -24.29
N ALA A 479 53.38 18.03 -25.16
CA ALA A 479 53.57 16.61 -24.83
C ALA A 479 55.11 16.31 -24.78
N THR A 480 55.68 15.10 -24.74
CA THR A 480 55.37 13.87 -25.52
C THR A 480 56.25 12.68 -25.05
N SER A 481 55.79 11.43 -25.23
CA SER A 481 56.59 10.19 -25.52
C SER A 481 57.66 9.64 -24.53
N SER A 482 58.05 8.35 -24.52
CA SER A 482 57.45 7.05 -24.98
C SER A 482 58.32 5.82 -24.59
N THR A 483 57.91 4.59 -24.99
CA THR A 483 58.55 3.25 -24.84
C THR A 483 58.47 2.62 -23.43
N GLY A 484 58.45 1.29 -23.20
CA GLY A 484 58.47 0.03 -23.96
C GLY A 484 58.68 -1.12 -22.92
N THR A 485 58.34 -2.41 -23.04
CA THR A 485 58.30 -3.35 -24.18
C THR A 485 57.64 -4.70 -23.75
N ARG A 486 56.53 -5.08 -24.42
CA ARG A 486 56.25 -6.38 -25.12
C ARG A 486 56.48 -7.77 -24.45
N SER A 487 55.44 -8.63 -24.48
CA SER A 487 55.52 -10.04 -24.92
C SER A 487 54.15 -10.58 -25.41
N SER A 488 54.11 -11.69 -26.16
CA SER A 488 52.92 -12.30 -26.80
C SER A 488 52.95 -13.85 -26.72
N THR A 489 51.89 -14.61 -27.03
CA THR A 489 51.63 -15.24 -28.36
C THR A 489 50.60 -16.42 -28.19
N THR A 490 49.77 -16.95 -29.13
CA THR A 490 48.99 -16.50 -30.31
C THR A 490 48.14 -17.71 -30.83
N THR A 491 46.92 -17.49 -31.39
CA THR A 491 46.08 -18.44 -32.22
C THR A 491 45.47 -19.71 -31.56
N THR A 492 44.47 -20.42 -32.12
CA THR A 492 44.01 -20.60 -33.54
C THR A 492 42.47 -20.74 -33.73
N THR A 493 42.01 -21.00 -34.97
CA THR A 493 40.71 -20.62 -35.59
C THR A 493 39.66 -21.73 -35.85
N SER A 494 38.39 -21.29 -35.97
CA SER A 494 37.24 -21.64 -36.87
C SER A 494 37.46 -22.63 -38.06
N PRO A 495 36.41 -23.27 -38.72
CA PRO A 495 35.16 -22.61 -39.22
C PRO A 495 33.84 -23.41 -39.49
N SER A 496 32.77 -22.69 -39.87
CA SER A 496 31.59 -23.06 -40.73
C SER A 496 30.63 -24.21 -40.30
N ALA A 497 29.32 -24.25 -40.58
CA ALA A 497 28.27 -23.34 -41.12
C ALA A 497 26.86 -23.93 -40.71
N SER A 498 25.64 -23.66 -41.22
CA SER A 498 25.09 -22.93 -42.40
C SER A 498 23.61 -22.47 -42.15
N THR A 499 22.66 -22.63 -43.10
CA THR A 499 21.26 -22.11 -43.06
C THR A 499 20.21 -23.05 -43.70
N THR A 500 18.95 -22.99 -43.25
CA THR A 500 17.73 -23.25 -44.07
C THR A 500 16.47 -22.70 -43.39
N SER A 501 15.36 -22.57 -44.13
CA SER A 501 14.07 -22.02 -43.64
C SER A 501 12.87 -22.71 -44.29
N SER A 502 11.76 -22.92 -43.55
CA SER A 502 10.45 -23.23 -44.15
C SER A 502 9.24 -23.07 -43.21
N VAL A 503 8.28 -22.24 -43.67
CA VAL A 503 6.81 -22.42 -43.69
C VAL A 503 6.02 -22.70 -42.39
N VAL A 504 4.97 -21.89 -42.19
CA VAL A 504 3.88 -22.04 -41.20
C VAL A 504 2.62 -22.63 -41.87
N PRO A 505 1.84 -23.47 -41.15
CA PRO A 505 0.40 -23.53 -41.32
C PRO A 505 -0.36 -23.17 -40.02
N SER A 506 -1.47 -22.44 -40.15
CA SER A 506 -2.30 -21.97 -39.04
C SER A 506 -3.38 -22.98 -38.63
N THR A 507 -3.71 -23.05 -37.33
CA THR A 507 -4.94 -23.70 -36.82
C THR A 507 -5.58 -22.85 -35.71
N ILE A 508 -6.89 -22.96 -35.55
CA ILE A 508 -7.75 -22.03 -34.79
C ILE A 508 -8.01 -22.51 -33.34
N THR A 509 -7.96 -21.53 -32.43
CA THR A 509 -8.59 -21.44 -31.10
C THR A 509 -8.93 -22.72 -30.30
N GLN A 510 -8.28 -22.86 -29.14
CA GLN A 510 -9.00 -23.17 -27.90
C GLN A 510 -8.63 -22.18 -26.80
N GLN A 511 -9.61 -21.77 -26.01
CA GLN A 511 -9.48 -20.80 -24.94
C GLN A 511 -9.22 -21.54 -23.61
N MET A 512 -7.95 -21.73 -23.26
CA MET A 512 -7.58 -22.33 -21.97
C MET A 512 -7.90 -21.36 -20.83
N VAL A 513 -8.99 -21.63 -20.10
CA VAL A 513 -9.26 -21.02 -18.81
C VAL A 513 -8.32 -21.64 -17.78
N PHE A 514 -7.23 -20.94 -17.45
CA PHE A 514 -6.35 -21.34 -16.36
C PHE A 514 -6.94 -20.90 -15.02
N THR A 515 -7.32 -21.87 -14.20
CA THR A 515 -7.74 -21.64 -12.81
C THR A 515 -6.54 -21.18 -11.98
N VAL A 516 -6.51 -19.90 -11.61
CA VAL A 516 -5.49 -19.36 -10.70
C VAL A 516 -5.82 -19.79 -9.27
N THR A 517 -5.25 -20.91 -8.83
CA THR A 517 -5.26 -21.30 -7.41
C THR A 517 -4.17 -20.55 -6.66
N GLN A 518 -4.48 -19.33 -6.19
CA GLN A 518 -3.69 -18.71 -5.12
C GLN A 518 -3.88 -19.52 -3.84
N ASN A 519 -2.79 -20.06 -3.30
CA ASN A 519 -2.80 -20.83 -2.06
C ASN A 519 -2.86 -19.88 -0.84
N VAL A 520 -4.04 -19.32 -0.57
CA VAL A 520 -4.25 -18.61 0.70
C VAL A 520 -4.45 -19.64 1.81
N VAL A 521 -3.66 -19.53 2.88
CA VAL A 521 -3.64 -20.49 3.99
C VAL A 521 -4.09 -19.81 5.28
N CYS A 522 -4.93 -20.49 6.06
CA CYS A 522 -5.66 -19.88 7.16
C CYS A 522 -4.79 -19.41 8.34
N VAL A 523 -5.19 -18.30 8.95
CA VAL A 523 -4.65 -17.83 10.25
C VAL A 523 -5.65 -18.20 11.35
N CYS A 524 -5.31 -19.20 12.16
CA CYS A 524 -6.15 -19.68 13.26
C CYS A 524 -5.42 -19.58 14.61
N ALA A 525 -6.19 -19.50 15.70
CA ALA A 525 -5.67 -19.48 17.06
C ALA A 525 -4.96 -20.81 17.44
N PRO A 526 -4.08 -20.83 18.47
CA PRO A 526 -3.11 -21.92 18.69
C PRO A 526 -3.67 -23.34 18.81
N ASP A 527 -4.90 -23.53 19.26
CA ASP A 527 -5.52 -24.83 19.50
C ASP A 527 -6.49 -25.31 18.39
N CYS A 528 -6.67 -24.53 17.33
CA CYS A 528 -7.59 -24.85 16.24
C CYS A 528 -7.02 -25.92 15.28
N LYS A 529 -7.52 -27.16 15.39
CA LYS A 529 -7.19 -28.25 14.46
C LYS A 529 -7.89 -28.10 13.10
N CYS A 530 -7.28 -27.35 12.18
CA CYS A 530 -7.69 -27.33 10.78
C CYS A 530 -7.59 -28.74 10.17
N SER A 531 -8.72 -29.29 9.70
CA SER A 531 -8.78 -30.58 9.00
C SER A 531 -8.89 -30.35 7.49
N PRO A 532 -7.94 -30.82 6.66
CA PRO A 532 -7.94 -30.57 5.21
C PRO A 532 -9.15 -31.12 4.45
N ALA A 533 -9.95 -32.00 5.04
CA ALA A 533 -11.09 -32.64 4.38
C ALA A 533 -12.34 -31.75 4.23
N GLY A 534 -12.41 -30.61 4.91
CA GLY A 534 -13.63 -29.78 4.94
C GLY A 534 -13.99 -29.07 3.62
N ALA A 535 -13.00 -28.74 2.80
CA ALA A 535 -13.17 -27.86 1.64
C ALA A 535 -13.80 -28.53 0.38
N ALA A 536 -14.10 -29.82 0.42
CA ALA A 536 -14.53 -30.61 -0.75
C ALA A 536 -15.98 -31.15 -0.65
N ALA A 537 -16.73 -30.81 0.40
CA ALA A 537 -17.93 -31.54 0.80
C ALA A 537 -19.25 -30.74 0.76
N SER A 538 -19.45 -29.88 -0.26
CA SER A 538 -20.71 -29.13 -0.43
C SER A 538 -21.14 -28.93 -1.89
N SER A 539 -20.95 -29.93 -2.76
CA SER A 539 -21.30 -29.84 -4.20
C SER A 539 -21.86 -31.14 -4.79
N THR A 540 -22.93 -31.68 -4.21
CA THR A 540 -23.69 -32.80 -4.78
C THR A 540 -25.19 -32.49 -4.85
N ALA A 541 -25.58 -31.76 -5.90
CA ALA A 541 -26.98 -31.75 -6.34
C ALA A 541 -27.37 -33.17 -6.81
N ALA A 542 -28.56 -33.63 -6.44
CA ALA A 542 -28.99 -35.00 -6.69
C ALA A 542 -29.34 -35.23 -8.18
N ALA A 543 -28.39 -35.73 -8.97
CA ALA A 543 -28.62 -36.23 -10.31
C ALA A 543 -29.13 -37.69 -10.27
N VAL A 544 -30.37 -37.92 -10.69
CA VAL A 544 -30.97 -39.26 -10.77
C VAL A 544 -30.42 -40.00 -12.01
N SER A 545 -29.60 -41.02 -11.80
CA SER A 545 -29.05 -41.88 -12.86
C SER A 545 -29.72 -43.27 -12.88
N SER A 546 -30.74 -43.44 -13.73
CA SER A 546 -31.35 -44.75 -13.98
C SER A 546 -30.49 -45.59 -14.94
N SER A 547 -29.68 -46.50 -14.41
CA SER A 547 -28.88 -47.44 -15.22
C SER A 547 -29.60 -48.78 -15.42
N THR A 548 -30.32 -48.93 -16.54
CA THR A 548 -30.90 -50.23 -16.93
C THR A 548 -29.80 -51.19 -17.40
N SER A 549 -29.77 -52.40 -16.83
CA SER A 549 -28.81 -53.44 -17.18
C SER A 549 -29.04 -54.04 -18.57
N ILE A 550 -27.97 -54.31 -19.33
CA ILE A 550 -28.00 -55.13 -20.55
C ILE A 550 -27.16 -56.40 -20.32
N ALA A 551 -27.79 -57.56 -20.48
CA ALA A 551 -27.14 -58.86 -20.58
C ALA A 551 -28.04 -59.87 -21.32
N GLY A 552 -27.45 -60.79 -22.07
CA GLY A 552 -28.12 -62.00 -22.57
C GLY A 552 -28.94 -61.86 -23.86
N THR A 553 -28.33 -62.21 -24.99
CA THR A 553 -29.03 -62.49 -26.25
C THR A 553 -29.62 -63.90 -26.28
N THR A 554 -30.90 -64.03 -26.62
CA THR A 554 -31.49 -65.23 -27.25
C THR A 554 -32.60 -64.83 -28.22
N SER A 555 -32.95 -65.72 -29.15
CA SER A 555 -33.69 -65.40 -30.40
C SER A 555 -35.11 -65.97 -30.45
N SER A 556 -36.04 -65.19 -31.04
CA SER A 556 -37.32 -65.64 -31.69
C SER A 556 -38.36 -66.35 -30.78
N THR A 557 -39.68 -66.27 -30.98
CA THR A 557 -40.44 -66.11 -32.25
C THR A 557 -41.89 -65.63 -31.99
N ALA A 558 -42.43 -64.80 -32.90
CA ALA A 558 -43.85 -64.67 -33.31
C ALA A 558 -45.05 -64.36 -32.34
N ARG A 559 -46.03 -63.69 -32.96
CA ARG A 559 -47.51 -63.67 -32.74
C ARG A 559 -48.20 -62.72 -31.72
N SER A 560 -48.91 -61.76 -32.34
CA SER A 560 -50.37 -61.53 -32.22
C SER A 560 -50.96 -60.70 -31.06
N SER A 561 -51.51 -59.53 -31.43
CA SER A 561 -52.81 -58.94 -30.98
C SER A 561 -53.13 -58.86 -29.46
N THR A 562 -53.48 -57.69 -28.91
CA THR A 562 -54.76 -57.02 -29.23
C THR A 562 -54.88 -55.55 -28.78
N THR A 563 -55.63 -54.79 -29.58
CA THR A 563 -56.44 -53.57 -29.35
C THR A 563 -56.74 -53.08 -27.92
N SER A 564 -56.40 -51.82 -27.62
CA SER A 564 -57.33 -50.70 -27.29
C SER A 564 -56.51 -49.42 -26.91
N ALA A 565 -56.85 -48.15 -27.17
CA ALA A 565 -58.01 -47.41 -27.76
C ALA A 565 -58.79 -46.48 -26.79
N SER A 566 -58.15 -45.40 -26.31
CA SER A 566 -58.73 -44.06 -26.08
C SER A 566 -57.59 -43.09 -25.66
N SER A 567 -57.50 -41.80 -26.04
CA SER A 567 -58.45 -40.73 -26.39
C SER A 567 -59.06 -39.99 -25.18
N ALA A 568 -59.02 -38.66 -25.06
CA ALA A 568 -58.25 -37.60 -25.74
C ALA A 568 -58.51 -36.24 -25.05
N ARG A 569 -57.78 -35.18 -25.48
CA ARG A 569 -58.10 -33.74 -25.31
C ARG A 569 -57.88 -33.15 -23.90
N ARG A 570 -57.56 -31.86 -23.78
CA ARG A 570 -57.34 -30.83 -24.82
C ARG A 570 -56.20 -29.87 -24.45
#